data_AF-A0A5R8PKN1-F1
#
_entry.id   AF-A0A5R8PKN1-F1
#
_cell.length_a   1.000
_cell.length_b   1.000
_cell.length_c   1.000
_cell.angle_alpha   90.00
_cell.angle_beta   90.00
_cell.angle_gamma   90.00
#
_symmetry.space_group_name_H-M   'P 1'
#
loop_
_entity.id
_entity.type
_entity.pdbx_description
1 polymer ?
#
loop_
_entity_poly.entity_id
_entity_poly.type
_entity_poly.pdbx_seq_one_letter_code
_entity_poly.pdbx_strand_id
1 'polypeptide(L)' 'MIDSLKARVRAKLLRQLAEDGPTDSEQDDPRLISVETDLDALDSVAEDDPLVEELATRYLVF' A
#
# COMPACT_ATOMS: atom_id res chain seq x y z
N MET A 1 11.24 -13.65 9.84
CA MET A 1 11.46 -12.44 9.03
C MET A 1 11.53 -12.88 7.58
N ILE A 2 10.38 -12.93 6.93
CA ILE A 2 10.27 -13.16 5.49
C ILE A 2 10.22 -11.75 4.90
N ASP A 3 11.32 -11.29 4.32
CA ASP A 3 11.40 -9.98 3.68
C ASP A 3 10.88 -10.09 2.23
N SER A 4 9.63 -10.55 2.09
CA SER A 4 8.99 -10.66 0.79
C SER A 4 8.64 -9.28 0.24
N LEU A 5 8.61 -9.16 -1.08
CA LEU A 5 8.24 -7.92 -1.76
C LEU A 5 6.87 -7.43 -1.27
N LYS A 6 5.92 -8.36 -1.12
CA LYS A 6 4.60 -8.11 -0.53
C LYS A 6 4.68 -7.45 0.85
N ALA A 7 5.51 -7.98 1.74
CA ALA A 7 5.68 -7.41 3.08
C ALA A 7 6.24 -5.98 3.04
N ARG A 8 7.21 -5.71 2.16
CA ARG A 8 7.79 -4.37 1.96
C ARG A 8 6.76 -3.38 1.40
N VAL A 9 5.98 -3.80 0.39
CA VAL A 9 4.90 -2.99 -0.20
C VAL A 9 3.83 -2.67 0.84
N ARG A 10 3.39 -3.67 1.61
CA ARG A 10 2.41 -3.51 2.68
C ARG A 10 2.89 -2.52 3.74
N ALA A 11 4.14 -2.64 4.18
CA ALA A 11 4.73 -1.73 5.16
C ALA A 11 4.81 -0.30 4.64
N LYS A 12 5.10 -0.12 3.34
CA LYS A 12 5.12 1.19 2.68
C LYS A 12 3.74 1.85 2.64
N LEU A 13 2.71 1.11 2.23
CA LEU A 13 1.32 1.59 2.17
C LEU A 13 0.82 2.01 3.56
N LEU A 14 0.99 1.14 4.56
CA LEU A 14 0.61 1.43 5.96
C LEU A 14 1.32 2.68 6.50
N ARG A 15 2.60 2.86 6.15
CA ARG A 15 3.36 4.03 6.54
C ARG A 15 2.80 5.30 5.88
N GLN A 16 2.43 5.25 4.60
CA GLN A 16 1.79 6.39 3.92
C GLN A 16 0.46 6.75 4.59
N LEU A 17 -0.40 5.78 4.91
CA LEU A 17 -1.65 6.06 5.65
C LEU A 17 -1.40 6.71 7.01
N ALA A 18 -0.35 6.30 7.71
CA ALA A 18 0.01 6.86 9.01
C ALA A 18 0.66 8.26 8.90
N GLU A 19 1.47 8.49 7.87
CA GLU A 19 2.17 9.78 7.64
C GLU A 19 1.26 10.84 6.99
N ASP A 20 0.34 10.42 6.12
CA ASP A 20 -0.67 11.27 5.45
C ASP A 20 -2.01 11.32 6.23
N GLY A 21 -2.07 10.74 7.44
CA GLY A 21 -3.22 10.82 8.36
C GLY A 21 -3.48 12.25 8.89
N PRO A 22 -4.70 12.56 9.36
CA PRO A 22 -5.47 13.71 8.91
C PRO A 22 -4.90 15.06 9.37
N THR A 23 -4.64 15.96 8.42
CA THR A 23 -4.53 17.41 8.70
C THR A 23 -5.91 18.08 8.72
N ASP A 24 -6.94 17.50 8.09
CA ASP A 24 -8.33 17.97 8.17
C ASP A 24 -9.27 16.83 7.73
N SER A 25 -10.20 16.40 8.58
CA SER A 25 -10.95 15.13 8.44
C SER A 25 -12.20 15.19 7.56
N GLU A 26 -12.29 16.15 6.65
CA GLU A 26 -13.51 16.39 5.83
C GLU A 26 -13.30 16.20 4.32
N GLN A 27 -12.11 15.82 3.87
CA GLN A 27 -11.87 15.50 2.46
C GLN A 27 -11.36 14.07 2.29
N ASP A 28 -12.14 13.27 1.56
CA ASP A 28 -11.72 12.02 0.93
C ASP A 28 -10.49 12.29 0.04
N ASP A 29 -9.29 12.26 0.62
CA ASP A 29 -8.05 12.44 -0.11
C ASP A 29 -7.93 11.28 -1.11
N PRO A 30 -7.98 11.54 -2.43
CA PRO A 30 -7.99 10.47 -3.44
C PRO A 30 -6.72 9.62 -3.39
N ARG A 31 -5.64 10.16 -2.81
CA ARG A 31 -4.39 9.43 -2.56
C ARG A 31 -4.56 8.42 -1.43
N LEU A 32 -5.22 8.78 -0.32
CA LEU A 32 -5.48 7.88 0.80
C LEU A 32 -6.42 6.74 0.38
N ILE A 33 -7.51 7.07 -0.33
CA ILE A 33 -8.45 6.06 -0.86
C ILE A 33 -7.72 5.05 -1.76
N SER A 34 -6.83 5.55 -2.63
CA SER A 34 -6.05 4.69 -3.53
C SER A 34 -5.13 3.75 -2.74
N VAL A 35 -4.46 4.27 -1.70
CA VAL A 35 -3.57 3.50 -0.82
C VAL A 35 -4.36 2.44 -0.02
N GLU A 36 -5.53 2.79 0.51
CA GLU A 36 -6.41 1.84 1.23
C GLU A 36 -6.92 0.74 0.30
N THR A 37 -7.36 1.10 -0.91
CA THR A 37 -7.84 0.13 -1.91
C THR A 37 -6.72 -0.81 -2.35
N ASP A 38 -5.53 -0.26 -2.63
CA ASP A 38 -4.36 -1.05 -3.01
C ASP A 38 -3.89 -1.97 -1.86
N LEU A 39 -4.01 -1.51 -0.60
CA LEU A 39 -3.68 -2.31 0.58
C LEU A 39 -4.65 -3.49 0.77
N ASP A 40 -5.95 -3.28 0.57
CA ASP A 40 -6.97 -4.34 0.63
C ASP A 40 -6.76 -5.38 -0.48
N ALA A 41 -6.49 -4.91 -1.71
CA ALA A 41 -6.15 -5.78 -2.83
C ALA A 41 -4.87 -6.58 -2.55
N LEU A 42 -3.84 -5.93 -1.98
CA LEU A 42 -2.60 -6.60 -1.59
C LEU A 42 -2.84 -7.68 -0.52
N ASP A 43 -3.68 -7.44 0.48
CA ASP A 43 -3.97 -8.42 1.54
C ASP A 43 -4.67 -9.67 0.96
N SER A 44 -5.51 -9.49 -0.07
CA SER A 44 -6.29 -10.54 -0.73
C SER A 44 -5.50 -11.45 -1.68
N VAL A 45 -4.33 -11.03 -2.19
CA VAL A 45 -3.53 -11.81 -3.16
C VAL A 45 -2.42 -12.63 -2.52
N ALA A 46 -1.83 -13.57 -3.26
CA ALA A 46 -0.64 -14.32 -2.80
C ALA A 46 0.64 -13.48 -2.90
N GLU A 47 1.75 -13.97 -2.33
CA GLU A 47 3.06 -13.27 -2.39
C GLU A 47 3.67 -13.26 -3.81
N ASP A 48 3.36 -14.26 -4.63
CA ASP A 48 3.81 -14.41 -6.02
C ASP A 48 2.81 -13.84 -7.04
N ASP A 49 1.79 -13.11 -6.59
CA ASP A 49 0.80 -12.51 -7.49
C ASP A 49 1.42 -11.34 -8.26
N PRO A 50 1.19 -11.21 -9.58
CA PRO A 50 1.72 -10.10 -10.37
C PRO A 50 1.31 -8.72 -9.83
N LEU A 51 0.17 -8.64 -9.13
CA LEU A 51 -0.26 -7.41 -8.46
C LEU A 51 0.78 -6.89 -7.47
N VAL A 52 1.52 -7.78 -6.80
CA VAL A 52 2.58 -7.40 -5.85
C VAL A 52 3.69 -6.63 -6.56
N GLU A 53 4.11 -7.07 -7.75
CA GLU A 53 5.13 -6.39 -8.56
C GLU A 53 4.63 -5.07 -9.16
N GLU A 54 3.36 -5.03 -9.55
CA GLU A 54 2.71 -3.80 -10.04
C GLU A 54 2.65 -2.73 -8.94
N LEU A 55 2.21 -3.12 -7.74
CA LEU A 55 2.18 -2.23 -6.57
C LEU A 55 3.58 -1.84 -6.13
N ALA A 56 4.55 -2.76 -6.16
CA ALA A 56 5.94 -2.45 -5.89
C ALA A 56 6.48 -1.35 -6.81
N THR A 57 6.21 -1.45 -8.12
CA THR A 57 6.61 -0.44 -9.09
C THR A 57 5.90 0.89 -8.86
N ARG A 58 4.58 0.86 -8.61
CA ARG A 58 3.76 2.06 -8.36
C ARG A 58 4.23 2.84 -7.13
N TYR A 59 4.58 2.12 -6.06
CA TYR A 59 4.99 2.70 -4.77
C TYR A 59 6.52 2.79 -4.61
N LEU A 60 7.27 2.49 -5.68
CA LEU A 60 8.74 2.54 -5.74
C LEU A 60 9.41 1.70 -4.62
N VAL A 61 8.93 0.48 -4.44
CA VAL A 61 9.45 -0.52 -3.50
C VAL A 61 10.18 -1.59 -4.29
N PHE A 62 11.41 -1.94 -3.88
CA PHE A 62 12.28 -2.91 -4.54
C PHE A 62 12.88 -3.86 -3.52
#